data_AF-A0A7V6AM69-F1
#
_entry.id   AF-A0A7V6AM69-F1
#
_cell.length_a   1.000
_cell.length_b   1.000
_cell.length_c   1.000
_cell.angle_alpha   90.00
_cell.angle_beta   90.00
_cell.angle_gamma   90.00
#
_symmetry.space_group_name_H-M   'P 1'
#
loop_
_entity.id
_entity.type
_entity.pdbx_description
1 polymer ?
#
loop_
_entity_poly.entity_id
_entity_poly.type
_entity_poly.pdbx_seq_one_letter_code
_entity_poly.pdbx_strand_id
1 'polypeptide(L)'
;MRTLSFFLLVALSTGNLLAQQDCKLYFLDKPGSSAEYHHFDGKEKYTGKSVMTVKNKTSIPAGIQLTIESTSYDKDEEKTFTNNFEVK
;
A
#
# COMPACT_ATOMS: atom_id res chain seq x y z
N MET A 1 7.25 52.04 3.81
CA MET A 1 7.66 50.83 4.58
C MET A 1 6.52 49.85 4.91
N ARG A 2 5.22 50.22 4.80
CA ARG A 2 4.08 49.31 5.10
C ARG A 2 3.77 48.26 4.03
N THR A 3 4.22 48.46 2.79
CA THR A 3 3.92 47.57 1.65
C THR A 3 4.86 46.38 1.52
N LEU A 4 6.06 46.45 2.12
CA LEU A 4 7.07 45.38 2.04
C LEU A 4 6.69 44.16 2.91
N SER A 5 6.00 44.38 4.03
CA SER A 5 5.56 43.31 4.93
C SER A 5 4.46 42.42 4.35
N PHE A 6 3.65 42.93 3.42
CA PHE A 6 2.56 42.15 2.81
C PHE A 6 3.07 41.13 1.79
N PHE A 7 4.16 41.44 1.08
CA PHE A 7 4.76 40.55 0.10
C PHE A 7 5.46 39.34 0.77
N LEU A 8 6.02 39.53 1.97
CA LEU A 8 6.69 38.46 2.69
C LEU A 8 5.72 37.37 3.19
N LEU A 9 4.50 37.75 3.58
CA LEU A 9 3.47 36.80 4.04
C LEU A 9 2.93 35.93 2.89
N VAL A 10 2.79 36.48 1.68
CA VAL A 10 2.33 35.74 0.51
C VAL A 10 3.39 34.72 0.07
N ALA A 11 4.67 35.07 0.11
CA ALA A 11 5.77 34.17 -0.26
C ALA A 11 5.92 32.97 0.70
N LEU A 12 5.56 33.10 1.98
CA LEU A 12 5.58 32.01 2.95
C LEU A 12 4.40 31.03 2.78
N SER A 13 3.32 31.44 2.11
CA SER A 13 2.11 30.62 1.95
C SER A 13 2.15 29.65 0.77
N THR A 14 3.06 29.84 -0.20
CA THR A 14 3.14 29.01 -1.42
C THR A 14 4.13 27.85 -1.32
N GLY A 15 4.97 27.81 -0.27
CA GLY A 15 6.06 26.83 -0.14
C GLY A 15 5.65 25.42 0.32
N ASN A 16 4.41 25.20 0.78
CA ASN A 16 4.00 23.91 1.36
C ASN A 16 3.34 22.93 0.39
N LEU A 17 3.18 23.29 -0.89
CA LEU A 17 2.47 22.43 -1.86
C LEU A 17 3.33 21.33 -2.50
N LEU A 18 4.66 21.37 -2.33
CA LEU A 18 5.57 20.47 -3.05
C LEU A 18 6.39 19.56 -2.15
N ALA A 19 6.01 19.39 -0.89
CA ALA A 19 6.48 18.25 -0.10
C ALA A 19 5.71 16.98 -0.52
N GLN A 20 5.80 16.61 -1.80
CA GLN A 20 5.42 15.28 -2.25
C GLN A 20 6.45 14.33 -1.66
N GLN A 21 6.15 13.82 -0.45
CA GLN A 21 6.95 12.78 0.16
C GLN A 21 7.06 11.63 -0.85
N ASP A 22 8.28 11.19 -1.15
CA ASP A 22 8.53 9.99 -1.93
C ASP A 22 8.06 8.77 -1.12
N CYS A 23 6.74 8.57 -1.08
CA CYS A 23 6.09 7.43 -0.45
C CYS A 23 6.32 6.20 -1.33
N LYS A 24 7.51 5.61 -1.23
CA LYS A 24 7.78 4.29 -1.79
C LYS A 24 7.09 3.24 -0.93
N LEU A 25 6.05 2.63 -1.49
CA LEU A 25 5.40 1.48 -0.87
C LEU A 25 6.34 0.27 -0.97
N TYR A 26 6.60 -0.37 0.17
CA TYR A 26 7.33 -1.64 0.25
C TYR A 26 6.44 -2.85 -0.05
N PHE A 27 5.30 -2.61 -0.67
CA PHE A 27 4.29 -3.59 -1.02
C PHE A 27 3.87 -3.39 -2.48
N LEU A 28 3.33 -4.44 -3.09
CA LEU A 28 2.75 -4.34 -4.43
C LEU A 28 1.69 -3.25 -4.45
N ASP A 29 1.86 -2.24 -5.30
CA ASP A 29 0.99 -1.06 -5.33
C ASP A 29 0.28 -0.88 -6.68
N LYS A 30 0.55 -1.75 -7.65
CA LYS A 30 -0.12 -1.72 -8.95
C LYS A 30 -1.38 -2.59 -8.91
N PRO A 31 -2.58 -2.05 -9.18
CA PRO A 31 -3.78 -2.87 -9.32
C PRO A 31 -3.58 -4.00 -10.33
N GLY A 32 -4.04 -5.20 -9.98
CA GLY A 32 -3.86 -6.43 -10.74
C GLY A 32 -2.53 -7.15 -10.52
N SER A 33 -1.56 -6.54 -9.83
CA SER A 33 -0.35 -7.25 -9.42
C SER A 33 -0.63 -8.22 -8.28
N SER A 34 0.11 -9.32 -8.24
CA SER A 34 -0.01 -10.35 -7.21
C SER A 34 1.36 -10.84 -6.71
N ALA A 35 1.37 -11.27 -5.46
CA ALA A 35 2.50 -11.97 -4.83
C ALA A 35 2.02 -13.29 -4.26
N GLU A 36 2.84 -14.33 -4.45
CA GLU A 36 2.63 -15.66 -3.89
C GLU A 36 3.61 -15.85 -2.72
N TYR A 37 3.07 -16.23 -1.56
CA TYR A 37 3.83 -16.50 -0.35
C TYR A 37 3.67 -17.97 0.01
N HIS A 38 4.78 -18.71 -0.01
CA HIS A 38 4.80 -20.12 0.40
C HIS A 38 4.99 -20.21 1.91
N HIS A 39 4.21 -21.09 2.54
CA HIS A 39 4.24 -21.32 3.98
C HIS A 39 4.94 -22.65 4.26
N PHE A 40 5.79 -22.64 5.28
CA PHE A 40 6.53 -23.81 5.73
C PHE A 40 6.39 -23.94 7.25
N ASP A 41 6.37 -25.17 7.75
CA ASP A 41 6.40 -25.42 9.19
C ASP A 41 7.82 -25.26 9.77
N GLY A 42 7.96 -25.44 11.09
CA GLY A 42 9.26 -25.35 11.77
C GLY A 42 10.29 -26.41 11.36
N LYS A 43 9.96 -27.33 10.45
CA LYS A 43 10.84 -28.34 9.85
C LYS A 43 11.06 -28.09 8.36
N GLU A 44 10.76 -26.88 7.88
CA GLU A 44 10.86 -26.48 6.47
C GLU A 44 9.96 -27.30 5.53
N LYS A 45 8.91 -27.94 6.05
CA LYS A 45 7.94 -28.67 5.21
C LYS A 45 6.89 -27.70 4.70
N TYR A 46 6.64 -27.74 3.39
CA TYR A 46 5.59 -26.94 2.75
C TYR A 46 4.21 -27.27 3.33
N THR A 47 3.47 -26.23 3.75
CA THR A 47 2.13 -26.36 4.34
C THR A 47 1.03 -25.71 3.50
N GLY A 48 1.38 -24.98 2.45
CA GLY A 48 0.44 -24.26 1.60
C GLY A 48 0.97 -22.90 1.18
N LYS A 49 0.09 -22.08 0.59
CA LYS A 49 0.46 -20.76 0.09
C LYS A 49 -0.66 -19.75 0.25
N SER A 50 -0.30 -18.48 0.19
CA SER A 50 -1.26 -17.38 0.02
C SER A 50 -0.91 -16.56 -1.21
N VAL A 51 -1.94 -16.19 -1.97
CA VAL A 51 -1.85 -15.30 -3.11
C VAL A 51 -2.53 -14.00 -2.74
N MET A 52 -1.76 -12.92 -2.68
CA MET A 52 -2.25 -11.57 -2.42
C MET A 52 -2.33 -10.80 -3.73
N THR A 53 -3.49 -10.25 -4.05
CA THR A 53 -3.73 -9.49 -5.28
C THR A 53 -4.21 -8.08 -4.94
N VAL A 54 -3.58 -7.07 -5.53
CA VAL A 54 -4.01 -5.67 -5.40
C VAL A 54 -5.26 -5.46 -6.23
N LYS A 55 -6.42 -5.27 -5.58
CA LYS A 55 -7.70 -5.04 -6.26
C LYS A 55 -7.89 -3.56 -6.62
N ASN A 56 -7.48 -2.67 -5.73
CA ASN A 56 -7.64 -1.23 -5.92
C ASN A 56 -6.53 -0.43 -5.23
N LYS A 57 -6.24 0.76 -5.75
CA LYS A 57 -5.34 1.76 -5.17
C LYS A 57 -6.02 3.12 -5.18
N THR A 58 -6.18 3.72 -4.01
CA THR A 58 -6.86 5.01 -3.83
C THR A 58 -5.95 5.96 -3.06
N SER A 59 -5.78 7.19 -3.56
CA SER A 59 -5.14 8.25 -2.79
C SER A 59 -6.09 8.78 -1.73
N ILE A 60 -5.64 8.83 -0.47
CA ILE A 60 -6.37 9.37 0.67
C ILE A 60 -5.57 10.52 1.29
N PRO A 61 -6.15 11.39 2.13
CA PRO A 61 -5.41 12.49 2.75
C PRO A 61 -4.15 12.05 3.52
N ALA A 62 -4.16 10.81 4.05
CA ALA A 62 -3.04 10.22 4.78
C ALA A 62 -1.99 9.50 3.91
N GLY A 63 -2.17 9.43 2.59
CA GLY A 63 -1.26 8.70 1.69
C GLY A 63 -2.00 7.81 0.69
N ILE A 64 -1.62 6.52 0.63
CA ILE A 64 -2.17 5.56 -0.33
C ILE A 64 -2.90 4.47 0.44
N GLN A 65 -4.14 4.20 0.06
CA GLN A 65 -4.88 3.03 0.51
C GLN A 65 -4.90 1.97 -0.59
N LEU A 66 -4.52 0.75 -0.27
CA LEU A 66 -4.61 -0.42 -1.13
C LEU A 66 -5.71 -1.36 -0.63
N THR A 67 -6.56 -1.84 -1.53
CA THR A 67 -7.48 -2.96 -1.24
C THR A 67 -6.85 -4.24 -1.76
N ILE A 68 -6.59 -5.19 -0.86
CA ILE A 68 -5.92 -6.47 -1.16
C ILE A 68 -6.91 -7.61 -0.98
N GLU A 69 -6.98 -8.50 -1.97
CA GLU A 69 -7.63 -9.81 -1.85
C GLU A 69 -6.54 -10.84 -1.55
N SER A 70 -6.67 -11.56 -0.45
CA SER A 70 -5.80 -12.68 -0.09
C SER A 70 -6.58 -13.98 -0.18
N THR A 71 -6.06 -14.92 -0.96
CA THR A 71 -6.57 -16.29 -1.01
C THR A 71 -5.52 -17.23 -0.45
N SER A 72 -5.90 -18.06 0.52
CA SER A 72 -5.05 -19.11 1.09
C SER A 72 -5.40 -20.47 0.49
N TYR A 73 -4.36 -21.28 0.27
CA TYR A 73 -4.41 -22.62 -0.24
C TYR A 73 -3.65 -23.53 0.72
N ASP A 74 -4.14 -24.76 0.93
CA ASP A 74 -3.37 -25.75 1.67
C ASP A 74 -2.27 -26.40 0.80
N LYS A 75 -1.62 -27.42 1.35
CA LYS A 75 -0.54 -28.17 0.68
C LYS A 75 -1.01 -28.94 -0.56
N ASP A 76 -2.31 -29.20 -0.70
CA ASP A 76 -2.92 -29.95 -1.79
C ASP A 76 -3.55 -29.00 -2.84
N GLU A 77 -3.25 -27.70 -2.74
CA GLU A 77 -3.77 -26.62 -3.58
C GLU A 77 -5.28 -26.37 -3.43
N GLU A 78 -5.91 -26.89 -2.37
CA GLU A 78 -7.30 -26.60 -2.09
C GLU A 78 -7.44 -25.21 -1.46
N LYS A 79 -8.37 -24.40 -1.97
CA LYS A 79 -8.68 -23.08 -1.41
C LYS A 79 -9.28 -23.26 -0.02
N THR A 80 -8.61 -22.73 1.00
CA THR A 80 -9.07 -22.80 2.39
C THR A 80 -9.77 -21.52 2.83
N PHE A 81 -9.32 -20.36 2.35
CA PHE A 81 -9.83 -19.08 2.81
C PHE A 81 -9.66 -17.99 1.76
N THR A 82 -10.55 -17.00 1.78
CA THR A 82 -10.42 -15.77 0.98
C THR A 82 -10.89 -14.59 1.81
N ASN A 83 -10.10 -13.52 1.84
CA ASN A 83 -10.42 -12.30 2.56
C ASN A 83 -10.01 -11.06 1.78
N ASN A 84 -10.73 -9.96 1.99
CA ASN A 84 -10.38 -8.64 1.47
C ASN A 84 -10.04 -7.71 2.65
N PHE A 85 -8.91 -7.01 2.55
CA PHE A 85 -8.48 -6.06 3.58
C PHE A 85 -7.85 -4.80 2.97
N GLU A 86 -7.79 -3.74 3.77
CA GLU A 86 -7.20 -2.46 3.39
C GLU A 86 -5.84 -2.28 4.06
N VAL A 87 -4.87 -1.78 3.31
CA VAL A 87 -3.56 -1.34 3.81
C VAL A 87 -3.43 0.15 3.52
N LYS A 88 -2.98 0.95 4.49
CA LYS A 88 -2.84 2.40 4.39
C LYS A 88 -1.41 2.82 4.74
#